data_AF-B1GYZ9-F1
#
_entry.id   AF-B1GYZ9-F1
#
_cell.length_a   1.000
_cell.length_b   1.000
_cell.length_c   1.000
_cell.angle_alpha   90.00
_cell.angle_beta   90.00
_cell.angle_gamma   90.00
#
_symmetry.space_group_name_H-M   'P 1'
#
loop_
_entity.id
_entity.type
_entity.pdbx_description
1 polymer ?
#
loop_
_entity_poly.entity_id
_entity_poly.type
_entity_poly.pdbx_seq_one_letter_code
_entity_poly.pdbx_strand_id
1 'polypeptide(L)'
;MNYLKEDTIAALSTAAGKSAIAVIRLSGENSFQIIGKIFKTHSKPEQQVKHGYITDGIEKKDEVLCTFFKAPHTYTGENLVEIAAHGNPVIINEILNLLYKNGARPAGPGEFTYRAFLNDKMNLAEAEAVCALITSKTEMSAKAALNSLSGEFSSKIKNIRDAVTNLIASMEANLDHPDEDNMFLSRSEKLSRFDSCIKDVQNLLNSYKTGKILQYGIKVVIIGKPNAGKSSLLNAILGKNRAIVTDIAGTTTDTVEETIDCCGIPLIITDTAGIREHSENLIEILGQAKTREAVCKADILIWLFDSSSEPDCNDAKIADFLKKSDLNIPIICVLNKSDLPPLFSSSLLNRENKVKVKISAKTGVGIADLLDEIVKIAGVSESKNDYLMINTRHFILLQNTLESLIRTKQSLSAKDADEIACFEALSAQISLNEILGINVKQDILDTIFSTFCIGK
;
A
#
# COMPACT_ATOMS: atom_id res chain seq x y z
N MET A 1 2.95 18.82 -10.96
CA MET A 1 4.36 19.29 -10.95
C MET A 1 4.78 19.53 -12.39
N ASN A 2 5.47 20.63 -12.72
CA ASN A 2 5.94 20.87 -14.09
C ASN A 2 7.19 20.01 -14.35
N TYR A 3 6.97 18.75 -14.72
CA TYR A 3 8.04 17.84 -15.12
C TYR A 3 8.54 18.22 -16.52
N LEU A 4 9.73 18.81 -16.60
CA LEU A 4 10.39 19.11 -17.87
C LEU A 4 11.23 17.90 -18.28
N LYS A 5 10.87 17.26 -19.41
CA LYS A 5 11.56 16.07 -19.93
C LYS A 5 13.06 16.30 -20.21
N GLU A 6 13.47 17.55 -20.39
CA GLU A 6 14.83 17.92 -20.79
C GLU A 6 15.78 18.17 -19.61
N ASP A 7 15.27 18.30 -18.39
CA ASP A 7 16.13 18.58 -17.24
C ASP A 7 16.74 17.30 -16.62
N THR A 8 17.81 17.49 -15.86
CA THR A 8 18.47 16.40 -15.11
C THR A 8 18.18 16.57 -13.62
N ILE A 9 17.70 15.50 -12.99
CA ILE A 9 17.35 15.48 -11.57
C ILE A 9 18.36 14.72 -10.74
N ALA A 10 18.60 15.18 -9.51
CA ALA A 10 19.38 14.47 -8.52
C ALA A 10 18.65 14.37 -7.18
N ALA A 11 18.84 13.25 -6.48
CA ALA A 11 18.40 13.08 -5.10
C ALA A 11 19.15 11.95 -4.39
N LEU A 12 19.08 11.94 -3.07
CA LEU A 12 19.46 10.79 -2.25
C LEU A 12 18.43 9.66 -2.45
N SER A 13 18.86 8.48 -2.87
CA SER A 13 18.00 7.30 -3.08
C SER A 13 18.00 6.31 -1.91
N THR A 14 18.95 6.42 -0.98
CA THR A 14 18.96 5.65 0.28
C THR A 14 18.17 6.36 1.38
N ALA A 15 17.81 5.65 2.44
CA ALA A 15 17.19 6.25 3.62
C ALA A 15 18.09 7.36 4.19
N ALA A 16 17.47 8.44 4.69
CA ALA A 16 18.18 9.51 5.36
C ALA A 16 18.73 9.04 6.71
N GLY A 17 19.97 9.40 7.03
CA GLY A 17 20.61 9.02 8.28
C GLY A 17 22.10 8.80 8.13
N LYS A 18 22.72 8.35 9.23
CA LYS A 18 24.12 7.91 9.21
C LYS A 18 24.19 6.47 8.74
N SER A 19 24.99 6.20 7.71
CA SER A 19 25.23 4.86 7.19
C SER A 19 26.67 4.72 6.71
N ALA A 20 27.12 3.48 6.45
CA ALA A 20 28.40 3.25 5.81
C ALA A 20 28.41 3.84 4.38
N ILE A 21 27.32 3.65 3.64
CA ILE A 21 27.17 4.07 2.25
C ILE A 21 25.82 4.76 2.06
N ALA A 22 25.82 5.85 1.30
CA ALA A 22 24.64 6.51 0.77
C ALA A 22 24.71 6.54 -0.75
N VAL A 23 23.57 6.32 -1.42
CA VAL A 23 23.49 6.36 -2.88
C VAL A 23 22.76 7.63 -3.31
N ILE A 24 23.46 8.50 -4.03
CA ILE A 24 22.89 9.65 -4.71
C ILE A 24 22.67 9.27 -6.18
N ARG A 25 21.47 9.50 -6.69
CA ARG A 25 21.10 9.18 -8.06
C ARG A 25 20.89 10.44 -8.88
N LEU A 26 21.36 10.42 -10.12
CA LEU A 26 21.22 11.47 -11.12
C LEU A 26 20.56 10.88 -12.37
N SER A 27 19.48 11.46 -12.90
CA SER A 27 18.80 10.98 -14.12
C SER A 27 18.49 12.13 -15.06
N GLY A 28 18.72 11.93 -16.36
CA GLY A 28 18.45 12.90 -17.42
C GLY A 28 19.53 12.87 -18.50
N GLU A 29 19.27 13.53 -19.64
CA GLU A 29 20.16 13.53 -20.80
C GLU A 29 21.58 14.02 -20.45
N ASN A 30 21.67 15.06 -19.62
CA ASN A 30 22.91 15.72 -19.21
C ASN A 30 23.59 15.07 -17.99
N SER A 31 23.07 13.95 -17.47
CA SER A 31 23.59 13.30 -16.26
C SER A 31 25.10 13.00 -16.34
N PHE A 32 25.56 12.45 -17.46
CA PHE A 32 26.98 12.15 -17.69
C PHE A 32 27.86 13.41 -17.79
N GLN A 33 27.33 14.48 -18.39
CA GLN A 33 28.05 15.75 -18.49
C GLN A 33 28.18 16.43 -17.12
N ILE A 34 27.11 16.43 -16.32
CA ILE A 34 27.09 17.04 -14.98
C ILE A 34 28.07 16.33 -14.06
N ILE A 35 28.02 14.98 -13.98
CA ILE A 35 28.95 14.24 -13.13
C ILE A 35 30.40 14.39 -13.61
N GLY A 36 30.64 14.46 -14.92
CA GLY A 36 31.98 14.63 -15.50
C GLY A 36 32.68 15.94 -15.10
N LYS A 37 31.94 16.96 -14.66
CA LYS A 37 32.50 18.23 -14.16
C LYS A 37 33.10 18.07 -12.76
N ILE A 38 32.50 17.24 -11.91
CA ILE A 38 32.83 17.13 -10.48
C ILE A 38 33.53 15.83 -10.11
N PHE A 39 33.46 14.79 -10.93
CA PHE A 39 34.04 13.48 -10.66
C PHE A 39 35.38 13.31 -11.37
N LYS A 40 36.44 13.08 -10.58
CA LYS A 40 37.79 12.80 -11.08
C LYS A 40 38.12 11.33 -10.87
N THR A 41 38.41 10.62 -11.94
CA THR A 41 38.68 9.18 -11.93
C THR A 41 39.90 8.84 -12.79
N HIS A 42 40.63 7.81 -12.37
CA HIS A 42 41.68 7.14 -13.17
C HIS A 42 41.18 5.82 -13.77
N SER A 43 39.92 5.46 -13.55
CA SER A 43 39.28 4.28 -14.11
C SER A 43 39.19 4.38 -15.63
N LYS A 44 39.20 3.23 -16.30
CA LYS A 44 39.16 3.19 -17.77
C LYS A 44 37.78 3.63 -18.29
N PRO A 45 37.70 4.30 -19.46
CA PRO A 45 36.44 4.80 -20.00
C PRO A 45 35.31 3.77 -20.10
N GLU A 46 35.65 2.52 -20.45
CA GLU A 46 34.75 1.39 -20.66
C GLU A 46 34.18 0.77 -19.39
N GLN A 47 34.74 1.08 -18.21
CA GLN A 47 34.25 0.52 -16.95
C GLN A 47 32.90 1.14 -16.56
N GLN A 48 31.90 0.31 -16.28
CA GLN A 48 30.59 0.77 -15.83
C GLN A 48 30.64 1.37 -14.43
N VAL A 49 31.42 0.74 -13.54
CA VAL A 49 31.69 1.20 -12.18
C VAL A 49 33.08 1.82 -12.16
N LYS A 50 33.18 3.07 -11.72
CA LYS A 50 34.43 3.85 -11.68
C LYS A 50 34.71 4.33 -10.28
N HIS A 51 35.93 4.12 -9.82
CA HIS A 51 36.44 4.66 -8.57
C HIS A 51 37.04 6.05 -8.79
N GLY A 52 36.82 6.97 -7.84
CA GLY A 52 37.41 8.29 -7.94
C GLY A 52 36.98 9.21 -6.80
N TYR A 53 37.14 10.51 -7.03
CA TYR A 53 36.85 11.56 -6.06
C TYR A 53 35.83 12.54 -6.61
N ILE A 54 34.86 12.94 -5.78
CA ILE A 54 34.05 14.14 -6.03
C ILE A 54 34.85 15.34 -5.55
N THR A 55 34.97 16.37 -6.40
CA THR A 55 35.79 17.55 -6.16
C THR A 55 35.02 18.84 -6.45
N ASP A 56 35.21 19.88 -5.64
CA ASP A 56 34.91 21.27 -6.00
C ASP A 56 36.23 21.99 -6.31
N GLY A 57 36.58 22.07 -7.60
CA GLY A 57 37.90 22.53 -8.01
C GLY A 57 39.01 21.58 -7.56
N ILE A 58 39.88 22.04 -6.65
CA ILE A 58 41.02 21.27 -6.11
C ILE A 58 40.62 20.50 -4.84
N GLU A 59 39.57 20.93 -4.15
CA GLU A 59 39.14 20.35 -2.89
C GLU A 59 38.43 19.02 -3.12
N LYS A 60 38.91 17.96 -2.49
CA LYS A 60 38.25 16.66 -2.47
C LYS A 60 37.14 16.66 -1.41
N LYS A 61 35.91 16.39 -1.83
CA LYS A 61 34.75 16.27 -0.94
C LYS A 61 34.55 14.86 -0.44
N ASP A 62 34.64 13.88 -1.33
CA ASP A 62 34.55 12.47 -0.96
C ASP A 62 35.25 11.54 -1.96
N GLU A 63 35.61 10.35 -1.50
CA GLU A 63 36.03 9.20 -2.32
C GLU A 63 34.81 8.31 -2.58
N VAL A 64 34.48 8.07 -3.85
CA VAL A 64 33.19 7.47 -4.24
C VAL A 64 33.36 6.39 -5.31
N LEU A 65 32.34 5.54 -5.43
CA LEU A 65 32.12 4.72 -6.61
C LEU A 65 30.96 5.31 -7.43
N CYS A 66 31.23 5.60 -8.70
CA CYS A 66 30.20 6.05 -9.65
C CYS A 66 29.84 4.91 -10.60
N THR A 67 28.56 4.57 -10.68
CA THR A 67 28.03 3.59 -11.64
C THR A 67 27.25 4.31 -12.73
N PHE A 68 27.59 4.05 -13.99
CA PHE A 68 26.99 4.71 -15.15
C PHE A 68 26.02 3.75 -15.87
N PHE A 69 24.80 4.20 -16.13
CA PHE A 69 23.78 3.47 -16.84
C PHE A 69 23.32 4.28 -18.05
N LYS A 70 23.43 3.70 -19.25
CA LYS A 70 23.09 4.37 -20.51
C LYS A 70 21.63 4.09 -20.90
N ALA A 71 20.92 5.11 -21.38
CA ALA A 71 19.60 4.95 -21.97
C ALA A 71 19.61 3.91 -23.12
N PRO A 72 18.55 3.11 -23.33
CA PRO A 72 17.28 3.06 -22.58
C PRO A 72 17.27 2.01 -21.44
N HIS A 73 18.42 1.40 -21.11
CA HIS A 73 18.53 0.27 -20.20
C HIS A 73 18.74 0.71 -18.75
N THR A 74 17.89 1.61 -18.28
CA THR A 74 17.96 2.20 -16.93
C THR A 74 16.58 2.17 -16.27
N TYR A 75 16.52 2.47 -14.97
CA TYR A 75 15.25 2.56 -14.24
C TYR A 75 14.29 3.58 -14.87
N THR A 76 14.79 4.77 -15.17
CA THR A 76 14.00 5.88 -15.73
C THR A 76 13.85 5.80 -17.25
N GLY A 77 14.63 4.97 -17.94
CA GLY A 77 14.75 5.00 -19.41
C GLY A 77 15.73 6.05 -19.93
N GLU A 78 16.25 6.93 -19.07
CA GLU A 78 17.22 7.98 -19.40
C GLU A 78 18.65 7.59 -19.01
N ASN A 79 19.65 8.38 -19.39
CA ASN A 79 20.99 8.23 -18.81
C ASN A 79 20.92 8.45 -17.30
N LEU A 80 21.54 7.56 -16.54
CA LEU A 80 21.47 7.53 -15.08
C LEU A 80 22.85 7.28 -14.48
N VAL A 81 23.16 8.00 -13.41
CA VAL A 81 24.40 7.82 -12.64
C VAL A 81 24.05 7.60 -11.19
N GLU A 82 24.68 6.60 -10.57
CA GLU A 82 24.60 6.36 -9.13
C GLU A 82 25.95 6.61 -8.49
N ILE A 83 25.98 7.48 -7.47
CA ILE A 83 27.16 7.85 -6.70
C ILE A 83 27.02 7.19 -5.33
N ALA A 84 27.82 6.15 -5.09
CA ALA A 84 27.96 5.54 -3.78
C ALA A 84 29.03 6.28 -2.97
N ALA A 85 28.58 7.12 -2.04
CA ALA A 85 29.39 7.98 -1.19
C ALA A 85 29.34 7.51 0.28
N HIS A 86 30.20 8.06 1.12
CA HIS A 86 30.10 7.83 2.57
C HIS A 86 28.78 8.40 3.10
N GLY A 87 28.08 7.61 3.93
CA GLY A 87 26.75 7.93 4.44
C GLY A 87 26.72 8.98 5.56
N ASN A 88 27.42 10.10 5.38
CA ASN A 88 27.40 11.24 6.27
C ASN A 88 26.48 12.33 5.69
N PRO A 89 25.46 12.82 6.43
CA PRO A 89 24.55 13.86 5.95
C PRO A 89 25.24 15.13 5.43
N VAL A 90 26.39 15.52 6.01
CA VAL A 90 27.15 16.69 5.55
C VAL A 90 27.72 16.46 4.16
N ILE A 91 28.39 15.31 3.95
CA ILE A 91 28.99 14.93 2.67
C ILE A 91 27.92 14.79 1.59
N ILE A 92 26.80 14.15 1.91
CA ILE A 92 25.67 13.97 0.99
C ILE A 92 25.15 15.33 0.51
N ASN A 93 24.95 16.29 1.43
CA ASN A 93 24.47 17.62 1.09
C ASN A 93 25.48 18.40 0.24
N GLU A 94 26.78 18.27 0.51
CA GLU A 94 27.82 18.87 -0.33
C GLU A 94 27.80 18.32 -1.76
N ILE A 95 27.72 16.99 -1.92
CA ILE A 95 27.66 16.35 -3.25
C ILE A 95 26.39 16.79 -4.00
N LEU A 96 25.23 16.79 -3.35
CA LEU A 96 23.97 17.25 -3.95
C LEU A 96 24.07 18.72 -4.40
N ASN A 97 24.59 19.61 -3.55
CA ASN A 97 24.78 21.02 -3.90
C ASN A 97 25.73 21.19 -5.10
N LEU A 98 26.78 20.38 -5.20
CA LEU A 98 27.67 20.38 -6.36
C LEU A 98 26.95 19.93 -7.63
N LEU A 99 26.13 18.88 -7.57
CA LEU A 99 25.32 18.45 -8.69
C LEU A 99 24.38 19.57 -9.14
N TYR A 100 23.71 20.24 -8.20
CA TYR A 100 22.79 21.34 -8.49
C TYR A 100 23.51 22.54 -9.13
N LYS A 101 24.64 22.94 -8.57
CA LYS A 101 25.50 24.02 -9.11
C LYS A 101 25.97 23.73 -10.55
N ASN A 102 26.07 22.47 -10.94
CA ASN A 102 26.58 22.04 -12.25
C ASN A 102 25.51 21.74 -13.30
N GLY A 103 24.22 21.90 -12.97
CA GLY A 103 23.10 21.83 -13.90
C GLY A 103 22.02 20.79 -13.58
N ALA A 104 22.17 20.03 -12.48
CA ALA A 104 21.06 19.23 -12.00
C ALA A 104 20.05 20.09 -11.21
N ARG A 105 18.85 19.59 -10.98
CA ARG A 105 17.93 20.14 -9.97
C ARG A 105 17.52 19.07 -8.96
N PRO A 106 16.97 19.45 -7.79
CA PRO A 106 16.37 18.48 -6.89
C PRO A 106 15.23 17.73 -7.57
N ALA A 107 15.21 16.41 -7.41
CA ALA A 107 14.07 15.59 -7.82
C ALA A 107 12.85 15.85 -6.93
N GLY A 108 11.65 15.87 -7.52
CA GLY A 108 10.41 15.84 -6.77
C GLY A 108 10.12 14.47 -6.14
N PRO A 109 9.14 14.38 -5.22
CA PRO A 109 8.61 13.11 -4.72
C PRO A 109 8.18 12.19 -5.87
N GLY A 110 8.67 10.95 -5.90
CA GLY A 110 8.30 9.96 -6.91
C GLY A 110 8.78 10.22 -8.32
N GLU A 111 9.59 11.26 -8.55
CA GLU A 111 9.90 11.73 -9.90
C GLU A 111 10.70 10.71 -10.72
N PHE A 112 11.57 9.90 -10.11
CA PHE A 112 12.31 8.89 -10.88
C PHE A 112 11.35 7.82 -11.43
N THR A 113 10.37 7.39 -10.64
CA THR A 113 9.35 6.42 -11.02
C THR A 113 8.37 7.04 -11.99
N TYR A 114 8.03 8.32 -11.83
CA TYR A 114 7.23 9.06 -12.80
C TYR A 114 7.91 9.10 -14.18
N ARG A 115 9.22 9.37 -14.23
CA ARG A 115 9.98 9.32 -15.49
C ARG A 115 10.05 7.91 -16.09
N ALA A 116 10.19 6.90 -15.24
CA ALA A 116 10.13 5.51 -15.68
C ALA A 116 8.78 5.20 -16.35
N PHE A 117 7.68 5.67 -15.77
CA PHE A 117 6.35 5.59 -16.37
C PHE A 117 6.26 6.34 -17.71
N LEU A 118 6.73 7.59 -17.78
CA LEU A 118 6.71 8.38 -19.02
C LEU A 118 7.56 7.80 -20.16
N ASN A 119 8.60 7.03 -19.83
CA ASN A 119 9.48 6.39 -20.80
C ASN A 119 9.13 4.91 -21.02
N ASP A 120 7.88 4.52 -20.75
CA ASP A 120 7.31 3.18 -20.98
C ASP A 120 8.12 2.04 -20.32
N LYS A 121 8.85 2.35 -19.23
CA LYS A 121 9.58 1.34 -18.45
C LYS A 121 8.66 0.54 -17.55
N MET A 122 7.53 1.13 -17.18
CA MET A 122 6.49 0.54 -16.37
C MET A 122 5.16 1.25 -16.59
N ASN A 123 4.04 0.57 -16.36
CA ASN A 123 2.71 1.20 -16.32
C ASN A 123 2.40 1.78 -14.93
N LEU A 124 1.27 2.49 -14.80
CA LEU A 124 0.90 3.15 -13.54
C LEU A 124 0.68 2.16 -12.38
N ALA A 125 0.11 0.99 -12.67
CA ALA A 125 -0.12 -0.05 -11.65
C ALA A 125 1.20 -0.65 -11.13
N GLU A 126 2.19 -0.84 -12.02
CA GLU A 126 3.55 -1.26 -11.64
C GLU A 126 4.26 -0.16 -10.82
N ALA A 127 4.11 1.11 -11.19
CA ALA A 127 4.65 2.23 -10.41
C ALA A 127 4.09 2.24 -8.98
N GLU A 128 2.78 2.08 -8.82
CA GLU A 128 2.14 1.97 -7.49
C GLU A 128 2.63 0.74 -6.72
N ALA A 129 2.93 -0.36 -7.40
CA ALA A 129 3.53 -1.56 -6.78
C ALA A 129 4.94 -1.30 -6.23
N VAL A 130 5.73 -0.40 -6.85
CA VAL A 130 7.03 0.04 -6.28
C VAL A 130 6.84 0.71 -4.92
N CYS A 131 5.86 1.61 -4.80
CA CYS A 131 5.55 2.26 -3.52
C CYS A 131 5.08 1.26 -2.47
N ALA A 132 4.20 0.33 -2.87
CA ALA A 132 3.72 -0.74 -1.99
C ALA A 132 4.87 -1.66 -1.51
N LEU A 133 5.85 -1.95 -2.37
CA LEU A 133 7.01 -2.76 -2.01
C LEU A 133 7.88 -2.05 -0.97
N ILE A 134 8.15 -0.76 -1.15
CA ILE A 134 8.96 0.04 -0.22
C ILE A 134 8.28 0.17 1.15
N THR A 135 6.96 0.31 1.16
CA THR A 135 6.16 0.47 2.39
C THR A 135 5.68 -0.85 2.99
N SER A 136 6.01 -1.99 2.36
CA SER A 136 5.59 -3.31 2.82
C SER A 136 6.12 -3.60 4.22
N LYS A 137 5.23 -4.05 5.10
CA LYS A 137 5.55 -4.32 6.50
C LYS A 137 5.82 -5.81 6.75
N THR A 138 5.23 -6.70 5.96
CA THR A 138 5.37 -8.16 6.10
C THR A 138 5.95 -8.79 4.84
N GLU A 139 6.48 -10.02 4.97
CA GLU A 139 6.97 -10.79 3.81
C GLU A 139 5.87 -11.02 2.76
N MET A 140 4.63 -11.23 3.20
CA MET A 140 3.49 -11.48 2.33
C MET A 140 3.09 -10.24 1.54
N SER A 141 3.08 -9.06 2.19
CA SER A 141 2.86 -7.77 1.52
C SER A 141 3.95 -7.48 0.51
N ALA A 142 5.21 -7.77 0.84
CA ALA A 142 6.34 -7.62 -0.08
C ALA A 142 6.19 -8.54 -1.31
N LYS A 143 5.83 -9.82 -1.10
CA LYS A 143 5.57 -10.77 -2.19
C LYS A 143 4.42 -10.32 -3.10
N ALA A 144 3.31 -9.85 -2.53
CA ALA A 144 2.19 -9.35 -3.30
C ALA A 144 2.58 -8.12 -4.14
N ALA A 145 3.37 -7.21 -3.58
CA ALA A 145 3.89 -6.06 -4.30
C ALA A 145 4.87 -6.46 -5.41
N LEU A 146 5.74 -7.44 -5.19
CA LEU A 146 6.63 -8.00 -6.22
C LEU A 146 5.85 -8.66 -7.36
N ASN A 147 4.80 -9.42 -7.07
CA ASN A 147 3.95 -10.05 -8.10
C ASN A 147 3.27 -8.98 -8.96
N SER A 148 2.69 -7.94 -8.35
CA SER A 148 2.13 -6.80 -9.10
C SER A 148 3.19 -6.06 -9.91
N LEU A 149 4.38 -5.83 -9.35
CA LEU A 149 5.51 -5.19 -10.03
C LEU A 149 6.06 -6.01 -11.20
N SER A 150 5.97 -7.34 -11.13
CA SER A 150 6.35 -8.24 -12.23
C SER A 150 5.41 -8.15 -13.45
N GLY A 151 4.32 -7.40 -13.33
CA GLY A 151 3.34 -7.18 -14.38
C GLY A 151 2.16 -8.15 -14.35
N GLU A 152 2.02 -9.01 -13.33
CA GLU A 152 0.93 -9.99 -13.27
C GLU A 152 -0.44 -9.30 -13.25
N PHE A 153 -0.63 -8.32 -12.35
CA PHE A 153 -1.87 -7.53 -12.31
C PHE A 153 -2.11 -6.79 -13.63
N SER A 154 -1.08 -6.12 -14.16
CA SER A 154 -1.17 -5.37 -15.41
C SER A 154 -1.52 -6.26 -16.60
N SER A 155 -1.02 -7.50 -16.63
CA SER A 155 -1.36 -8.49 -17.65
C SER A 155 -2.84 -8.90 -17.59
N LYS A 156 -3.39 -9.11 -16.38
CA LYS A 156 -4.81 -9.43 -16.19
C LYS A 156 -5.70 -8.28 -16.66
N ILE A 157 -5.37 -7.04 -16.30
CA ILE A 157 -6.07 -5.83 -16.76
C ILE A 157 -6.00 -5.70 -18.28
N LYS A 158 -4.80 -5.88 -18.86
CA LYS A 158 -4.58 -5.81 -20.31
C LYS A 158 -5.41 -6.86 -21.05
N ASN A 159 -5.47 -8.09 -20.57
CA ASN A 159 -6.28 -9.16 -21.18
C ASN A 159 -7.77 -8.80 -21.22
N ILE A 160 -8.32 -8.28 -20.11
CA ILE A 160 -9.73 -7.82 -20.06
C ILE A 160 -9.92 -6.65 -21.03
N ARG A 161 -9.01 -5.67 -21.03
CA ARG A 161 -9.06 -4.51 -21.94
C ARG A 161 -9.03 -4.94 -23.40
N ASP A 162 -8.15 -5.85 -23.79
CA ASP A 162 -8.01 -6.31 -25.16
C ASP A 162 -9.25 -7.10 -25.59
N ALA A 163 -9.85 -7.89 -24.70
CA ALA A 163 -11.13 -8.56 -24.94
C ALA A 163 -12.29 -7.56 -25.15
N VAL A 164 -12.40 -6.54 -24.29
CA VAL A 164 -13.39 -5.46 -24.43
C VAL A 164 -13.18 -4.66 -25.72
N THR A 165 -11.93 -4.37 -26.08
CA THR A 165 -11.58 -3.64 -27.31
C THR A 165 -12.02 -4.40 -28.55
N ASN A 166 -11.80 -5.71 -28.60
CA ASN A 166 -12.26 -6.56 -29.70
C ASN A 166 -13.80 -6.60 -29.79
N LEU A 167 -14.49 -6.57 -28.65
CA LEU A 167 -15.96 -6.51 -28.61
C LEU A 167 -16.49 -5.16 -29.11
N ILE A 168 -15.86 -4.05 -28.72
CA ILE A 168 -16.19 -2.70 -29.22
C ILE A 168 -16.02 -2.66 -30.73
N ALA A 169 -14.87 -3.08 -31.26
CA ALA A 169 -14.63 -3.11 -32.71
C ALA A 169 -15.67 -3.95 -33.46
N SER A 170 -16.10 -5.08 -32.89
CA SER A 170 -17.17 -5.91 -33.47
C SER A 170 -18.56 -5.31 -33.33
N MET A 171 -18.81 -4.38 -32.39
CA MET A 171 -20.09 -3.68 -32.29
C MET A 171 -20.12 -2.49 -33.25
N GLU A 172 -19.04 -1.71 -33.34
CA GLU A 172 -18.93 -0.61 -34.30
C GLU A 172 -19.06 -1.09 -35.74
N ALA A 173 -18.39 -2.19 -36.10
CA ALA A 173 -18.50 -2.74 -37.45
C ALA A 173 -19.94 -3.19 -37.81
N ASN A 174 -20.71 -3.70 -36.85
CA ASN A 174 -22.14 -4.02 -37.06
C ASN A 174 -22.99 -2.76 -37.24
N LEU A 175 -22.64 -1.66 -36.55
CA LEU A 175 -23.36 -0.40 -36.67
C LEU A 175 -23.11 0.27 -38.02
N ASP A 176 -21.87 0.19 -38.53
CA ASP A 176 -21.47 0.74 -39.83
C ASP A 176 -22.02 -0.08 -41.02
N HIS A 177 -22.14 -1.40 -40.85
CA HIS A 177 -22.54 -2.35 -41.89
C HIS A 177 -23.66 -3.30 -41.41
N PRO A 178 -24.89 -2.80 -41.16
CA PRO A 178 -25.98 -3.62 -40.63
C PRO A 178 -26.43 -4.74 -41.58
N ASP A 179 -26.16 -4.62 -42.89
CA ASP A 179 -26.52 -5.63 -43.88
C ASP A 179 -25.52 -6.82 -43.95
N GLU A 180 -24.37 -6.73 -43.26
CA GLU A 180 -23.30 -7.74 -43.27
C GLU A 180 -23.30 -8.63 -42.02
N ASP A 181 -24.48 -9.01 -41.52
CA ASP A 181 -24.69 -9.76 -40.27
C ASP A 181 -23.81 -11.03 -40.10
N ASN A 182 -23.42 -11.68 -41.21
CA ASN A 182 -22.65 -12.92 -41.19
C ASN A 182 -21.13 -12.75 -41.02
N MET A 183 -20.61 -11.50 -41.06
CA MET A 183 -19.16 -11.26 -40.96
C MET A 183 -18.67 -11.04 -39.52
N PHE A 184 -19.58 -10.83 -38.57
CA PHE A 184 -19.24 -10.38 -37.23
C PHE A 184 -19.76 -11.32 -36.14
N LEU A 185 -19.33 -11.09 -34.89
CA LEU A 185 -19.77 -11.90 -33.75
C LEU A 185 -21.28 -11.81 -33.59
N SER A 186 -21.93 -12.96 -33.47
CA SER A 186 -23.35 -13.03 -33.15
C SER A 186 -23.62 -12.38 -31.78
N ARG A 187 -24.85 -11.90 -31.59
CA ARG A 187 -25.28 -11.30 -30.32
C ARG A 187 -25.06 -12.24 -29.12
N SER A 188 -25.32 -13.53 -29.29
CA SER A 188 -25.05 -14.56 -28.27
C SER A 188 -23.56 -14.69 -27.93
N GLU A 189 -22.68 -14.63 -28.93
CA GLU A 189 -21.23 -14.69 -28.70
C GLU A 189 -20.72 -13.43 -27.99
N LYS A 190 -21.22 -12.25 -28.38
CA LYS A 190 -20.91 -10.98 -27.69
C LYS A 190 -21.28 -11.07 -26.21
N LEU A 191 -22.52 -11.49 -25.90
CA LEU A 191 -23.00 -11.66 -24.52
C LEU A 191 -22.12 -12.64 -23.71
N SER A 192 -21.80 -13.80 -24.29
CA SER A 192 -20.95 -14.80 -23.62
C SER A 192 -19.53 -14.30 -23.33
N ARG A 193 -18.96 -13.47 -24.22
CA ARG A 193 -17.63 -12.88 -24.00
C ARG A 193 -17.67 -11.79 -22.94
N PHE A 194 -18.72 -10.95 -22.92
CA PHE A 194 -18.94 -10.00 -21.83
C PHE A 194 -19.11 -10.69 -20.47
N ASP A 195 -19.79 -11.84 -20.42
CA ASP A 195 -19.89 -12.65 -19.20
C ASP A 195 -18.53 -13.13 -18.69
N SER A 196 -17.62 -13.50 -19.60
CA SER A 196 -16.24 -13.83 -19.23
C SER A 196 -15.52 -12.62 -18.63
N CYS A 197 -15.59 -11.45 -19.28
CA CYS A 197 -14.98 -10.22 -18.77
C CYS A 197 -15.53 -9.82 -17.40
N ILE A 198 -16.85 -9.92 -17.20
CA ILE A 198 -17.52 -9.66 -15.92
C ILE A 198 -16.97 -10.58 -14.83
N LYS A 199 -16.84 -11.88 -15.12
CA LYS A 199 -16.29 -12.87 -14.18
C LYS A 199 -14.83 -12.55 -13.81
N ASP A 200 -14.01 -12.16 -14.78
CA ASP A 200 -12.61 -11.81 -14.54
C ASP A 200 -12.47 -10.55 -13.68
N VAL A 201 -13.29 -9.52 -13.94
CA VAL A 201 -13.34 -8.31 -13.10
C VAL A 201 -13.83 -8.63 -11.69
N GLN A 202 -14.85 -9.48 -11.53
CA GLN A 202 -15.33 -9.93 -10.21
C GLN A 202 -14.25 -10.69 -9.44
N ASN A 203 -13.47 -11.54 -10.10
CA ASN A 203 -12.34 -12.23 -9.47
C ASN A 203 -11.29 -11.25 -8.96
N LEU A 204 -10.95 -10.20 -9.72
CA LEU A 204 -10.04 -9.14 -9.29
C LEU A 204 -10.61 -8.34 -8.10
N LEU A 205 -11.90 -7.99 -8.14
CA LEU A 205 -12.58 -7.29 -7.04
C LEU A 205 -12.60 -8.13 -5.75
N ASN A 206 -12.77 -9.45 -5.84
CA ASN A 206 -12.71 -10.34 -4.69
C ASN A 206 -11.32 -10.35 -4.03
N SER A 207 -10.25 -10.18 -4.83
CA SER A 207 -8.88 -10.08 -4.34
C SER A 207 -8.57 -8.75 -3.64
N TYR A 208 -9.38 -7.70 -3.84
CA TYR A 208 -9.17 -6.38 -3.20
C TYR A 208 -9.17 -6.46 -1.68
N LYS A 209 -10.10 -7.23 -1.08
CA LYS A 209 -10.19 -7.32 0.39
C LYS A 209 -8.87 -7.81 0.98
N THR A 210 -8.30 -8.85 0.40
CA THR A 210 -7.00 -9.38 0.79
C THR A 210 -5.86 -8.41 0.50
N GLY A 211 -5.83 -7.81 -0.70
CA GLY A 211 -4.81 -6.82 -1.08
C GLY A 211 -4.79 -5.61 -0.14
N LYS A 212 -5.96 -5.10 0.25
CA LYS A 212 -6.12 -4.00 1.22
C LYS A 212 -5.55 -4.36 2.59
N ILE A 213 -5.85 -5.57 3.09
CA ILE A 213 -5.34 -6.05 4.38
C ILE A 213 -3.82 -6.23 4.34
N LEU A 214 -3.27 -6.77 3.25
CA LEU A 214 -1.82 -6.87 3.10
C LEU A 214 -1.16 -5.48 2.99
N GLN A 215 -1.78 -4.53 2.31
CA GLN A 215 -1.20 -3.20 2.12
C GLN A 215 -1.20 -2.36 3.41
N TYR A 216 -2.36 -2.25 4.05
CA TYR A 216 -2.58 -1.31 5.14
C TYR A 216 -2.58 -1.96 6.52
N GLY A 217 -2.64 -3.29 6.58
CA GLY A 217 -2.79 -4.05 7.81
C GLY A 217 -4.21 -4.02 8.36
N ILE A 218 -4.38 -4.66 9.51
CA ILE A 218 -5.62 -4.65 10.29
C ILE A 218 -5.40 -3.76 11.51
N LYS A 219 -6.21 -2.72 11.66
CA LYS A 219 -6.16 -1.84 12.83
C LYS A 219 -6.91 -2.48 13.99
N VAL A 220 -6.17 -2.78 15.05
CA VAL A 220 -6.69 -3.41 16.26
C VAL A 220 -6.57 -2.45 17.42
N VAL A 221 -7.71 -2.15 18.06
CA VAL A 221 -7.73 -1.32 19.26
C VAL A 221 -8.00 -2.17 20.48
N ILE A 222 -7.17 -2.04 21.52
CA ILE A 222 -7.36 -2.73 22.79
C ILE A 222 -8.05 -1.78 23.78
N ILE A 223 -9.22 -2.18 24.28
CA ILE A 223 -9.99 -1.46 25.29
C ILE A 223 -10.22 -2.35 26.52
N GLY A 224 -10.38 -1.74 27.69
CA GLY A 224 -10.59 -2.45 28.94
C GLY A 224 -10.36 -1.53 30.14
N LYS A 225 -10.88 -1.91 31.31
CA LYS A 225 -10.72 -1.14 32.55
C LYS A 225 -9.23 -0.98 32.96
N PRO A 226 -8.88 -0.05 33.88
CA PRO A 226 -7.55 0.01 34.44
C PRO A 226 -7.17 -1.36 35.03
N ASN A 227 -5.91 -1.76 34.91
CA ASN A 227 -5.39 -3.05 35.40
C ASN A 227 -6.00 -4.32 34.78
N ALA A 228 -6.81 -4.20 33.70
CA ALA A 228 -7.26 -5.35 32.91
C ALA A 228 -6.10 -6.10 32.21
N GLY A 229 -4.91 -5.49 32.14
CA GLY A 229 -3.70 -6.07 31.57
C GLY A 229 -3.45 -5.68 30.10
N LYS A 230 -3.90 -4.50 29.66
CA LYS A 230 -3.73 -3.99 28.29
C LYS A 230 -2.27 -3.89 27.87
N SER A 231 -1.44 -3.20 28.65
CA SER A 231 0.00 -3.08 28.39
C SER A 231 0.72 -4.44 28.47
N SER A 232 0.28 -5.33 29.37
CA SER A 232 0.79 -6.71 29.42
C SER A 232 0.44 -7.49 28.15
N LEU A 233 -0.77 -7.32 27.61
CA LEU A 233 -1.19 -7.95 26.37
C LEU A 233 -0.38 -7.42 25.18
N LEU A 234 -0.22 -6.10 25.08
CA LEU A 234 0.63 -5.46 24.06
C LEU A 234 2.04 -6.05 24.09
N ASN A 235 2.67 -6.06 25.27
CA ASN A 235 4.02 -6.62 25.43
C ASN A 235 4.07 -8.12 25.13
N ALA A 236 3.04 -8.89 25.48
CA ALA A 236 2.97 -10.32 25.18
C ALA A 236 2.86 -10.59 23.67
N ILE A 237 2.11 -9.75 22.96
CA ILE A 237 1.98 -9.82 21.51
C ILE A 237 3.30 -9.40 20.83
N LEU A 238 3.89 -8.29 21.27
CA LEU A 238 5.18 -7.77 20.77
C LEU A 238 6.36 -8.69 21.08
N GLY A 239 6.30 -9.44 22.19
CA GLY A 239 7.36 -10.37 22.58
C GLY A 239 7.31 -11.71 21.83
N LYS A 240 6.15 -12.10 21.31
CA LYS A 240 5.98 -13.34 20.52
C LYS A 240 6.15 -13.13 19.03
N ASN A 241 5.67 -12.01 18.52
CA ASN A 241 5.76 -11.68 17.10
C ASN A 241 6.88 -10.69 16.88
N ARG A 242 7.56 -10.79 15.73
CA ARG A 242 8.57 -9.79 15.37
C ARG A 242 7.85 -8.44 15.26
N ALA A 243 8.12 -7.53 16.19
CA ALA A 243 7.79 -6.13 16.02
C ALA A 243 8.46 -5.67 14.73
N ILE A 244 7.64 -5.30 13.74
CA ILE A 244 8.17 -4.70 12.52
C ILE A 244 8.42 -3.25 12.91
N VAL A 245 9.63 -2.98 13.38
CA VAL A 245 10.08 -1.61 13.59
C VAL A 245 10.22 -1.00 12.20
N THR A 246 9.21 -0.26 11.76
CA THR A 246 9.33 0.59 10.58
C THR A 246 9.99 1.89 10.99
N ASP A 247 11.26 2.08 10.62
CA ASP A 247 12.01 3.34 10.81
C ASP A 247 11.56 4.45 9.83
N ILE A 248 10.26 4.56 9.54
CA ILE A 248 9.75 5.66 8.71
C ILE A 248 9.47 6.85 9.63
N ALA A 249 10.50 7.69 9.78
CA ALA A 249 10.39 9.01 10.39
C ALA A 249 9.41 9.87 9.57
N GLY A 250 8.17 10.07 10.06
CA GLY A 250 7.20 10.92 9.36
C GLY A 250 5.79 11.01 9.95
N THR A 251 5.36 10.09 10.81
CA THR A 251 4.02 10.17 11.44
C THR A 251 4.10 10.68 12.87
N THR A 252 4.61 11.89 13.06
CA THR A 252 4.45 12.62 14.33
C THR A 252 3.02 13.16 14.43
N THR A 253 2.09 12.33 14.88
CA THR A 253 0.83 12.78 15.51
C THR A 253 0.33 11.70 16.48
N ASP A 254 0.78 11.81 17.73
CA ASP A 254 -0.04 11.65 18.95
C ASP A 254 -0.72 10.32 19.36
N THR A 255 -0.46 9.22 18.66
CA THR A 255 -0.77 7.84 19.11
C THR A 255 0.37 6.89 18.74
N VAL A 256 0.89 6.14 19.72
CA VAL A 256 1.90 5.10 19.47
C VAL A 256 1.17 3.91 18.83
N GLU A 257 1.26 3.80 17.51
CA GLU A 257 0.83 2.63 16.76
C GLU A 257 2.00 1.66 16.62
N GLU A 258 1.85 0.45 17.14
CA GLU A 258 2.83 -0.62 16.99
C GLU A 258 2.40 -1.54 15.85
N THR A 259 3.31 -1.89 14.93
CA THR A 259 3.00 -2.86 13.86
C THR A 259 3.71 -4.18 14.10
N ILE A 260 2.97 -5.29 14.04
CA ILE A 260 3.48 -6.65 14.18
C ILE A 260 3.17 -7.49 12.94
N ASP A 261 4.03 -8.46 12.65
CA ASP A 261 3.73 -9.50 11.68
C ASP A 261 2.89 -10.61 12.35
N CYS A 262 1.67 -10.81 11.88
CA CYS A 262 0.81 -11.90 12.32
C CYS A 262 0.49 -12.80 11.12
N CYS A 263 1.20 -13.92 11.00
CA CYS A 263 1.03 -14.89 9.91
C CYS A 263 1.12 -14.26 8.50
N GLY A 264 2.02 -13.27 8.32
CA GLY A 264 2.19 -12.53 7.08
C GLY A 264 1.29 -11.30 6.96
N ILE A 265 0.39 -11.05 7.91
CA ILE A 265 -0.54 -9.92 7.88
C ILE A 265 -0.07 -8.84 8.87
N PRO A 266 0.08 -7.57 8.44
CA PRO A 266 0.43 -6.52 9.37
C PRO A 266 -0.74 -6.25 10.32
N LEU A 267 -0.54 -6.40 11.63
CA LEU A 267 -1.51 -5.91 12.63
C LEU A 267 -0.98 -4.60 13.20
N ILE A 268 -1.78 -3.54 13.11
CA ILE A 268 -1.48 -2.23 13.67
C ILE A 268 -2.24 -2.12 14.98
N ILE A 269 -1.54 -2.19 16.10
CA ILE A 269 -2.16 -2.14 17.41
C ILE A 269 -1.98 -0.74 17.99
N THR A 270 -3.11 -0.07 18.28
CA THR A 270 -3.11 1.24 18.92
C THR A 270 -3.31 1.07 20.42
N ASP A 271 -2.34 1.52 21.23
CA ASP A 271 -2.51 1.58 22.68
C ASP A 271 -3.38 2.79 23.07
N THR A 272 -4.66 2.55 23.36
CA THR A 272 -5.55 3.61 23.85
C THR A 272 -5.25 4.01 25.31
N ALA A 273 -4.37 3.29 26.00
CA ALA A 273 -4.02 3.57 27.40
C ALA A 273 -2.67 4.26 27.60
N GLY A 274 -1.94 4.56 26.51
CA GLY A 274 -0.71 5.36 26.53
C GLY A 274 -0.92 6.85 26.79
N ILE A 275 -2.17 7.31 26.95
CA ILE A 275 -2.48 8.68 27.40
C ILE A 275 -2.27 8.75 28.91
N ARG A 276 -1.00 8.70 29.31
CA ARG A 276 -0.38 8.99 30.63
C ARG A 276 -1.14 8.55 31.89
N GLU A 277 -0.41 7.85 32.74
CA GLU A 277 -0.75 7.25 34.05
C GLU A 277 -1.34 8.18 35.15
N HIS A 278 -2.13 9.22 34.82
CA HIS A 278 -2.59 10.23 35.78
C HIS A 278 -4.09 10.55 35.75
N SER A 279 -4.92 9.78 35.05
CA SER A 279 -6.38 9.96 35.13
C SER A 279 -7.07 8.76 35.81
N GLU A 280 -7.55 8.97 37.03
CA GLU A 280 -8.40 8.01 37.77
C GLU A 280 -9.79 7.83 37.12
N ASN A 281 -10.17 8.76 36.23
CA ASN A 281 -11.48 8.75 35.58
C ASN A 281 -11.46 8.04 34.22
N LEU A 282 -11.87 6.77 34.20
CA LEU A 282 -12.13 6.03 32.95
C LEU A 282 -13.12 6.75 32.02
N ILE A 283 -14.06 7.54 32.57
CA ILE A 283 -14.97 8.37 31.78
C ILE A 283 -14.19 9.42 30.97
N GLU A 284 -13.13 9.99 31.54
CA GLU A 284 -12.30 10.98 30.87
C GLU A 284 -11.49 10.31 29.76
N ILE A 285 -10.91 9.13 30.02
CA ILE A 285 -10.14 8.36 29.02
C ILE A 285 -11.03 7.92 27.83
N LEU A 286 -12.24 7.41 28.09
CA LEU A 286 -13.21 7.07 27.02
C LEU A 286 -13.83 8.32 26.37
N GLY A 287 -13.89 9.42 27.11
CA GLY A 287 -14.38 10.73 26.66
C GLY A 287 -13.37 11.47 25.78
N GLN A 288 -12.07 11.14 25.88
CA GLN A 288 -11.03 11.75 25.07
C GLN A 288 -11.29 11.47 23.58
N ALA A 289 -11.21 12.54 22.79
CA ALA A 289 -11.39 12.50 21.35
C ALA A 289 -10.47 11.46 20.69
N LYS A 290 -9.26 11.27 21.22
CA LYS A 290 -8.27 10.28 20.73
C LYS A 290 -8.76 8.84 20.84
N THR A 291 -9.31 8.44 21.99
CA THR A 291 -9.85 7.08 22.18
C THR A 291 -11.03 6.83 21.26
N ARG A 292 -11.93 7.82 21.13
CA ARG A 292 -13.06 7.76 20.19
C ARG A 292 -12.58 7.63 18.75
N GLU A 293 -11.61 8.43 18.34
CA GLU A 293 -11.05 8.41 17.00
C GLU A 293 -10.38 7.07 16.68
N ALA A 294 -9.59 6.52 17.61
CA ALA A 294 -8.97 5.22 17.46
C ALA A 294 -10.02 4.11 17.28
N VAL A 295 -11.05 4.09 18.13
CA VAL A 295 -12.14 3.09 18.06
C VAL A 295 -12.94 3.24 16.76
N CYS A 296 -13.23 4.46 16.31
CA CYS A 296 -13.91 4.69 15.03
C CYS A 296 -13.08 4.29 13.81
N LYS A 297 -11.74 4.31 13.92
CA LYS A 297 -10.81 3.91 12.86
C LYS A 297 -10.38 2.44 12.94
N ALA A 298 -10.80 1.71 13.97
CA ALA A 298 -10.42 0.31 14.18
C ALA A 298 -11.16 -0.61 13.20
N ASP A 299 -10.47 -1.62 12.68
CA ASP A 299 -11.09 -2.71 11.93
C ASP A 299 -11.63 -3.79 12.89
N ILE A 300 -10.94 -3.98 14.04
CA ILE A 300 -11.30 -4.93 15.09
C ILE A 300 -11.06 -4.29 16.46
N LEU A 301 -12.00 -4.49 17.38
CA LEU A 301 -11.86 -4.07 18.78
C LEU A 301 -11.61 -5.28 19.68
N ILE A 302 -10.53 -5.26 20.46
CA ILE A 302 -10.29 -6.22 21.54
C ILE A 302 -10.80 -5.61 22.84
N TRP A 303 -11.83 -6.22 23.43
CA TRP A 303 -12.30 -5.83 24.77
C TRP A 303 -11.75 -6.79 25.82
N LEU A 304 -10.76 -6.32 26.56
CA LEU A 304 -10.07 -7.07 27.58
C LEU A 304 -10.78 -6.97 28.93
N PHE A 305 -11.11 -8.12 29.50
CA PHE A 305 -11.62 -8.24 30.87
C PHE A 305 -10.62 -8.98 31.76
N ASP A 306 -10.56 -8.61 33.03
CA ASP A 306 -9.79 -9.34 34.04
C ASP A 306 -10.64 -10.46 34.65
N SER A 307 -10.39 -11.72 34.25
CA SER A 307 -11.18 -12.86 34.75
C SER A 307 -11.05 -13.12 36.26
N SER A 308 -10.02 -12.58 36.93
CA SER A 308 -9.83 -12.71 38.38
C SER A 308 -10.62 -11.69 39.21
N SER A 309 -11.41 -10.83 38.56
CA SER A 309 -12.26 -9.81 39.20
C SER A 309 -13.66 -9.87 38.59
N GLU A 310 -14.72 -9.69 39.38
CA GLU A 310 -16.06 -9.52 38.79
C GLU A 310 -16.11 -8.25 37.91
N PRO A 311 -16.94 -8.24 36.85
CA PRO A 311 -17.17 -7.02 36.07
C PRO A 311 -17.69 -5.89 36.97
N ASP A 312 -17.06 -4.72 36.87
CA ASP A 312 -17.37 -3.58 37.74
C ASP A 312 -18.01 -2.41 36.96
N CYS A 313 -18.18 -1.28 37.64
CA CYS A 313 -18.78 -0.09 37.03
C CYS A 313 -17.97 0.46 35.84
N ASN A 314 -16.66 0.19 35.75
CA ASN A 314 -15.84 0.60 34.62
C ASN A 314 -16.11 -0.28 33.40
N ASP A 315 -16.29 -1.59 33.60
CA ASP A 315 -16.72 -2.49 32.52
C ASP A 315 -18.10 -2.07 31.98
N ALA A 316 -19.02 -1.67 32.86
CA ALA A 316 -20.33 -1.13 32.46
C ALA A 316 -20.22 0.20 31.69
N LYS A 317 -19.29 1.10 32.06
CA LYS A 317 -19.04 2.35 31.33
C LYS A 317 -18.48 2.11 29.93
N ILE A 318 -17.59 1.12 29.76
CA ILE A 318 -17.10 0.72 28.43
C ILE A 318 -18.25 0.14 27.59
N ALA A 319 -19.10 -0.70 28.19
CA ALA A 319 -20.28 -1.24 27.52
C ALA A 319 -21.21 -0.14 27.01
N ASP A 320 -21.47 0.88 27.83
CA ASP A 320 -22.29 2.03 27.47
C ASP A 320 -21.63 2.89 26.38
N PHE A 321 -20.32 3.10 26.45
CA PHE A 321 -19.55 3.76 25.40
C PHE A 321 -19.67 3.04 24.05
N LEU A 322 -19.44 1.72 24.03
CA LEU A 322 -19.51 0.92 22.80
C LEU A 322 -20.91 0.88 22.20
N LYS A 323 -21.96 0.87 23.04
CA LYS A 323 -23.35 1.00 22.60
C LYS A 323 -23.65 2.37 22.00
N LYS A 324 -23.15 3.45 22.62
CA LYS A 324 -23.35 4.83 22.15
C LYS A 324 -22.56 5.17 20.88
N SER A 325 -21.46 4.48 20.64
CA SER A 325 -20.62 4.70 19.47
C SER A 325 -21.15 4.09 18.17
N ASP A 326 -22.25 3.32 18.22
CA ASP A 326 -22.90 2.67 17.05
C ASP A 326 -21.88 2.00 16.10
N LEU A 327 -20.99 1.21 16.70
CA LEU A 327 -19.84 0.64 16.02
C LEU A 327 -20.25 -0.60 15.21
N ASN A 328 -20.10 -0.54 13.90
CA ASN A 328 -20.30 -1.69 13.00
C ASN A 328 -18.98 -2.46 12.76
N ILE A 329 -18.22 -2.71 13.83
CA ILE A 329 -16.94 -3.44 13.78
C ILE A 329 -16.97 -4.67 14.68
N PRO A 330 -16.29 -5.77 14.32
CA PRO A 330 -16.17 -6.95 15.17
C PRO A 330 -15.52 -6.64 16.53
N ILE A 331 -16.17 -7.07 17.61
CA ILE A 331 -15.64 -6.97 18.98
C ILE A 331 -15.23 -8.37 19.46
N ILE A 332 -13.94 -8.57 19.72
CA ILE A 332 -13.40 -9.77 20.35
C ILE A 332 -13.26 -9.48 21.83
N CYS A 333 -14.16 -10.04 22.62
CA CYS A 333 -14.00 -9.99 24.07
C CYS A 333 -13.01 -11.09 24.51
N VAL A 334 -12.06 -10.69 25.35
CA VAL A 334 -10.93 -11.51 25.78
C VAL A 334 -10.88 -11.56 27.31
N LEU A 335 -10.88 -12.77 27.87
CA LEU A 335 -10.75 -12.99 29.31
C LEU A 335 -9.27 -13.14 29.65
N ASN A 336 -8.67 -12.11 30.23
CA ASN A 336 -7.27 -12.10 30.66
C ASN A 336 -7.09 -12.69 32.07
N LYS A 337 -5.84 -12.92 32.45
CA LYS A 337 -5.40 -13.49 33.73
C LYS A 337 -5.96 -14.90 33.99
N SER A 338 -6.07 -15.72 32.94
CA SER A 338 -6.47 -17.13 33.06
C SER A 338 -5.50 -17.99 33.87
N ASP A 339 -4.33 -17.46 34.25
CA ASP A 339 -3.43 -18.04 35.25
C ASP A 339 -3.96 -17.91 36.70
N LEU A 340 -4.99 -17.09 36.93
CA LEU A 340 -5.66 -16.92 38.21
C LEU A 340 -7.03 -17.61 38.22
N PRO A 341 -7.55 -17.99 39.41
CA PRO A 341 -8.91 -18.51 39.53
C PRO A 341 -9.95 -17.51 39.00
N PRO A 342 -10.83 -17.92 38.05
CA PRO A 342 -11.80 -17.00 37.48
C PRO A 342 -12.93 -16.71 38.48
N LEU A 343 -13.23 -15.43 38.70
CA LEU A 343 -14.39 -14.98 39.49
C LEU A 343 -15.65 -14.80 38.63
N PHE A 344 -15.50 -14.67 37.32
CA PHE A 344 -16.63 -14.75 36.40
C PHE A 344 -16.30 -15.54 35.14
N SER A 345 -17.35 -16.12 34.55
CA SER A 345 -17.25 -16.88 33.31
C SER A 345 -17.88 -16.13 32.15
N SER A 346 -17.53 -16.52 30.92
CA SER A 346 -18.06 -15.95 29.68
C SER A 346 -19.59 -15.98 29.59
N SER A 347 -20.28 -16.80 30.39
CA SER A 347 -21.75 -16.86 30.40
C SER A 347 -22.42 -15.54 30.79
N LEU A 348 -21.73 -14.64 31.51
CA LEU A 348 -22.25 -13.32 31.86
C LEU A 348 -22.16 -12.30 30.71
N LEU A 349 -21.32 -12.57 29.71
CA LEU A 349 -21.17 -11.72 28.54
C LEU A 349 -22.23 -12.13 27.52
N ASN A 350 -23.35 -11.42 27.53
CA ASN A 350 -24.55 -11.73 26.76
C ASN A 350 -24.29 -11.95 25.25
N ARG A 351 -25.10 -12.86 24.69
CA ARG A 351 -25.11 -13.55 23.39
C ARG A 351 -24.74 -12.75 22.11
N GLU A 352 -24.69 -11.43 22.15
CA GLU A 352 -24.49 -10.61 20.95
C GLU A 352 -23.00 -10.33 20.66
N ASN A 353 -22.14 -10.43 21.67
CA ASN A 353 -20.70 -10.28 21.50
C ASN A 353 -20.05 -11.67 21.59
N LYS A 354 -19.50 -12.17 20.47
CA LYS A 354 -18.81 -13.47 20.38
C LYS A 354 -17.46 -13.42 21.14
N VAL A 355 -17.53 -13.40 22.46
CA VAL A 355 -16.42 -13.57 23.40
C VAL A 355 -15.93 -15.02 23.30
N LYS A 356 -14.70 -15.24 22.83
CA LYS A 356 -14.22 -16.61 22.52
C LYS A 356 -12.83 -16.97 23.04
N VAL A 357 -12.05 -16.04 23.57
CA VAL A 357 -10.64 -16.31 23.87
C VAL A 357 -10.32 -16.04 25.35
N LYS A 358 -9.73 -17.04 26.00
CA LYS A 358 -9.14 -16.91 27.34
C LYS A 358 -7.62 -16.82 27.16
N ILE A 359 -7.01 -15.83 27.76
CA ILE A 359 -5.57 -15.62 27.68
C ILE A 359 -4.96 -15.38 29.06
N SER A 360 -3.66 -15.56 29.14
CA SER A 360 -2.86 -15.00 30.23
C SER A 360 -1.79 -14.14 29.58
N ALA A 361 -1.99 -12.82 29.59
CA ALA A 361 -1.00 -11.88 29.07
C ALA A 361 0.35 -12.00 29.80
N LYS A 362 0.36 -12.48 31.05
CA LYS A 362 1.58 -12.71 31.83
C LYS A 362 2.38 -13.91 31.36
N THR A 363 1.72 -15.02 31.06
CA THR A 363 2.38 -16.29 30.65
C THR A 363 2.47 -16.46 29.13
N GLY A 364 1.69 -15.68 28.38
CA GLY A 364 1.56 -15.79 26.93
C GLY A 364 0.61 -16.90 26.46
N VAL A 365 -0.06 -17.62 27.37
CA VAL A 365 -1.06 -18.66 27.02
C VAL A 365 -2.27 -18.01 26.34
N GLY A 366 -2.77 -18.64 25.27
CA GLY A 366 -3.93 -18.18 24.50
C GLY A 366 -3.69 -17.01 23.54
N ILE A 367 -2.49 -16.41 23.55
CA ILE A 367 -2.18 -15.28 22.65
C ILE A 367 -2.20 -15.72 21.17
N ALA A 368 -1.76 -16.94 20.86
CA ALA A 368 -1.83 -17.47 19.50
C ALA A 368 -3.28 -17.62 19.03
N ASP A 369 -4.14 -18.19 19.87
CA ASP A 369 -5.58 -18.35 19.56
C ASP A 369 -6.28 -16.99 19.34
N LEU A 370 -5.87 -15.96 20.09
CA LEU A 370 -6.35 -14.58 19.90
C LEU A 370 -5.96 -14.04 18.52
N LEU A 371 -4.70 -14.22 18.13
CA LEU A 371 -4.18 -13.78 16.83
C LEU A 371 -4.85 -14.52 15.67
N ASP A 372 -5.07 -15.82 15.80
CA ASP A 372 -5.77 -16.63 14.79
C ASP A 372 -7.23 -16.17 14.62
N GLU A 373 -7.93 -15.85 15.72
CA GLU A 373 -9.30 -15.33 15.64
C GLU A 373 -9.34 -13.92 14.99
N ILE A 374 -8.34 -13.06 15.23
CA ILE A 374 -8.20 -11.76 14.55
C ILE A 374 -8.06 -11.96 13.04
N VAL A 375 -7.15 -12.83 12.60
CA VAL A 375 -6.92 -13.13 11.17
C VAL A 375 -8.17 -13.72 10.52
N LYS A 376 -8.84 -14.64 11.22
CA LYS A 376 -10.08 -15.26 10.77
C LYS A 376 -11.22 -14.26 10.60
N ILE A 377 -11.38 -13.33 11.54
CA ILE A 377 -12.40 -12.27 11.47
C ILE A 377 -12.10 -11.31 10.32
N ALA A 378 -10.84 -10.95 10.10
CA ALA A 378 -10.45 -10.15 8.95
C ALA A 378 -10.78 -10.83 7.61
N GLY A 379 -10.87 -12.16 7.60
CA GLY A 379 -11.33 -12.96 6.46
C GLY A 379 -10.27 -13.08 5.37
N VAL A 380 -8.99 -13.10 5.76
CA VAL A 380 -7.90 -13.43 4.85
C VAL A 380 -7.90 -14.95 4.66
N SER A 381 -8.25 -15.41 3.46
CA SER A 381 -8.13 -16.82 3.10
C SER A 381 -6.67 -17.19 2.91
N GLU A 382 -6.27 -18.38 3.38
CA GLU A 382 -4.94 -18.98 3.15
C GLU A 382 -4.65 -19.33 1.68
N SER A 383 -5.32 -18.70 0.70
CA SER A 383 -5.05 -18.90 -0.72
C SER A 383 -3.68 -18.33 -1.07
N LYS A 384 -2.64 -19.11 -0.77
CA LYS A 384 -1.23 -18.71 -0.64
C LYS A 384 -0.54 -18.25 -1.93
N ASN A 385 -1.16 -18.38 -3.11
CA ASN A 385 -0.37 -18.38 -4.35
C ASN A 385 -0.51 -17.16 -5.27
N ASP A 386 -1.60 -16.39 -5.24
CA ASP A 386 -1.81 -15.30 -6.22
C ASP A 386 -2.23 -13.98 -5.55
N TYR A 387 -1.50 -13.55 -4.51
CA TYR A 387 -1.77 -12.25 -3.91
C TYR A 387 -1.39 -11.13 -4.89
N LEU A 388 -2.39 -10.42 -5.37
CA LEU A 388 -2.23 -9.19 -6.16
C LEU A 388 -2.46 -7.99 -5.25
N MET A 389 -1.59 -6.99 -5.37
CA MET A 389 -1.80 -5.69 -4.75
C MET A 389 -2.81 -4.88 -5.55
N ILE A 390 -4.02 -4.77 -5.02
CA ILE A 390 -5.09 -3.93 -5.56
C ILE A 390 -5.36 -2.84 -4.52
N ASN A 391 -5.02 -1.60 -4.85
CA ASN A 391 -5.27 -0.46 -3.99
C ASN A 391 -6.71 0.07 -4.18
N THR A 392 -7.10 1.08 -3.41
CA THR A 392 -8.46 1.66 -3.47
C THR A 392 -8.78 2.30 -4.83
N ARG A 393 -7.79 2.88 -5.52
CA ARG A 393 -7.97 3.44 -6.86
C ARG A 393 -8.34 2.35 -7.86
N HIS A 394 -7.58 1.26 -7.88
CA HIS A 394 -7.86 0.09 -8.71
C HIS A 394 -9.25 -0.47 -8.42
N PHE A 395 -9.64 -0.57 -7.15
CA PHE A 395 -10.94 -1.07 -6.76
C PHE A 395 -12.08 -0.21 -7.32
N ILE A 396 -12.02 1.12 -7.17
CA ILE A 396 -13.03 2.03 -7.72
C ILE A 396 -13.12 1.89 -9.25
N LEU A 397 -11.99 1.87 -9.95
CA LEU A 397 -11.97 1.73 -11.40
C LEU A 397 -12.51 0.36 -11.85
N LEU A 398 -12.18 -0.72 -11.14
CA LEU A 398 -12.74 -2.05 -11.39
C LEU A 398 -14.24 -2.13 -11.10
N GLN A 399 -14.75 -1.42 -10.09
CA GLN A 399 -16.20 -1.31 -9.85
C GLN A 399 -16.89 -0.59 -10.99
N ASN A 400 -16.33 0.54 -11.46
CA ASN A 400 -16.85 1.27 -12.61
C ASN A 400 -16.82 0.42 -13.88
N THR A 401 -15.73 -0.33 -14.12
CA THR A 401 -15.65 -1.31 -15.20
C THR A 401 -16.74 -2.35 -15.08
N LEU A 402 -16.94 -2.97 -13.90
CA LEU A 402 -17.96 -3.98 -13.69
C LEU A 402 -19.36 -3.45 -13.97
N GLU A 403 -19.69 -2.27 -13.43
CA GLU A 403 -20.98 -1.63 -13.66
C GLU A 403 -21.21 -1.36 -15.14
N SER A 404 -20.22 -0.79 -15.83
CA SER A 404 -20.28 -0.51 -17.28
C SER A 404 -20.48 -1.78 -18.10
N LEU A 405 -19.75 -2.86 -17.79
CA LEU A 405 -19.90 -4.15 -18.49
C LEU A 405 -21.28 -4.78 -18.28
N ILE A 406 -21.85 -4.66 -17.07
CA ILE A 406 -23.22 -5.12 -16.78
C ILE A 406 -24.23 -4.31 -17.60
N ARG A 407 -24.08 -2.98 -17.69
CA ARG A 407 -24.93 -2.12 -18.51
C ARG A 407 -24.81 -2.44 -19.99
N THR A 408 -23.60 -2.66 -20.50
CA THR A 408 -23.37 -3.15 -21.88
C THR A 408 -24.18 -4.41 -22.15
N LYS A 409 -24.15 -5.40 -21.25
CA LYS A 409 -24.89 -6.65 -21.39
C LYS A 409 -26.41 -6.43 -21.38
N GLN A 410 -26.91 -5.54 -20.53
CA GLN A 410 -28.33 -5.19 -20.47
C GLN A 410 -28.78 -4.54 -21.79
N SER A 411 -28.01 -3.58 -22.31
CA SER A 411 -28.26 -2.95 -23.62
C SER A 411 -28.20 -3.97 -24.76
N LEU A 412 -27.20 -4.86 -24.78
CA LEU A 412 -27.13 -6.00 -25.71
C LEU A 412 -28.22 -7.05 -25.52
N SER A 413 -29.08 -6.94 -24.51
CA SER A 413 -30.26 -7.81 -24.39
C SER A 413 -31.54 -7.13 -24.93
N ALA A 414 -31.55 -5.80 -25.00
CA ALA A 414 -32.65 -5.01 -25.55
C ALA A 414 -32.54 -4.85 -27.07
N LYS A 415 -33.62 -5.08 -27.82
CA LYS A 415 -33.64 -4.81 -29.26
C LYS A 415 -33.28 -3.35 -29.53
N ASP A 416 -32.46 -3.11 -30.56
CA ASP A 416 -32.10 -1.78 -31.10
C ASP A 416 -31.30 -0.86 -30.14
N ALA A 417 -30.50 -1.44 -29.24
CA ALA A 417 -29.67 -0.69 -28.28
C ALA A 417 -28.15 -0.93 -28.46
N ASP A 418 -27.72 -1.26 -29.67
CA ASP A 418 -26.33 -1.61 -29.98
C ASP A 418 -25.39 -0.39 -29.84
N GLU A 419 -25.84 0.82 -30.18
CA GLU A 419 -25.11 2.07 -29.93
C GLU A 419 -24.87 2.31 -28.43
N ILE A 420 -25.92 2.09 -27.61
CA ILE A 420 -25.83 2.24 -26.14
C ILE A 420 -24.87 1.19 -25.57
N ALA A 421 -24.95 -0.04 -26.06
CA ALA A 421 -24.03 -1.10 -25.66
C ALA A 421 -22.57 -0.73 -25.96
N CYS A 422 -22.29 -0.16 -27.15
CA CYS A 422 -20.97 0.30 -27.53
C CYS A 422 -20.46 1.42 -26.60
N PHE A 423 -21.31 2.42 -26.32
CA PHE A 423 -20.99 3.52 -25.40
C PHE A 423 -20.63 3.04 -23.98
N GLU A 424 -21.41 2.10 -23.43
CA GLU A 424 -21.14 1.52 -22.10
C GLU A 424 -19.84 0.69 -22.12
N ALA A 425 -19.55 -0.02 -23.22
CA ALA A 425 -18.31 -0.79 -23.35
C ALA A 425 -17.08 0.12 -23.44
N LEU A 426 -17.18 1.25 -24.14
CA LEU A 426 -16.15 2.30 -24.15
C LEU A 426 -15.91 2.86 -22.73
N SER A 427 -16.96 3.07 -21.94
CA SER A 427 -16.84 3.51 -20.55
C SER A 427 -16.08 2.49 -19.67
N ALA A 428 -16.33 1.19 -19.90
CA ALA A 428 -15.56 0.12 -19.26
C ALA A 428 -14.07 0.16 -19.66
N GLN A 429 -13.79 0.36 -20.94
CA GLN A 429 -12.43 0.44 -21.50
C GLN A 429 -11.66 1.66 -20.95
N ILE A 430 -12.30 2.83 -20.82
CA ILE A 430 -11.70 4.03 -20.22
C ILE A 430 -11.23 3.75 -18.79
N SER A 431 -12.07 3.10 -17.98
CA SER A 431 -11.73 2.74 -16.60
C SER A 431 -10.53 1.77 -16.54
N LEU A 432 -10.46 0.80 -17.45
CA LEU A 432 -9.32 -0.14 -17.57
C LEU A 432 -8.03 0.58 -18.03
N ASN A 433 -8.15 1.52 -18.97
CA ASN A 433 -7.04 2.33 -19.43
C ASN A 433 -6.45 3.18 -18.30
N GLU A 434 -7.30 3.76 -17.46
CA GLU A 434 -6.89 4.56 -16.31
C GLU A 434 -6.11 3.74 -15.26
N ILE A 435 -6.43 2.46 -15.08
CA ILE A 435 -5.65 1.56 -14.22
C ILE A 435 -4.20 1.44 -14.72
N LEU A 436 -4.03 1.27 -16.03
CA LEU A 436 -2.71 1.13 -16.67
C LEU A 436 -1.97 2.46 -16.88
N GLY A 437 -2.62 3.61 -16.63
CA GLY A 437 -2.00 4.92 -16.88
C GLY A 437 -2.18 5.43 -18.32
N ILE A 438 -3.04 4.81 -19.13
CA ILE A 438 -3.28 5.23 -20.51
C ILE A 438 -4.26 6.41 -20.53
N ASN A 439 -3.83 7.54 -21.09
CA ASN A 439 -4.61 8.79 -21.19
C ASN A 439 -5.11 9.35 -19.84
N VAL A 440 -4.32 9.19 -18.78
CA VAL A 440 -4.66 9.68 -17.44
C VAL A 440 -4.39 11.17 -17.31
N LYS A 441 -5.27 11.88 -16.57
CA LYS A 441 -5.12 13.32 -16.29
C LYS A 441 -3.88 13.58 -15.42
N GLN A 442 -3.18 14.68 -15.68
CA GLN A 442 -1.96 15.05 -14.96
C GLN A 442 -2.17 15.14 -13.44
N ASP A 443 -3.30 15.68 -12.97
CA ASP A 443 -3.60 15.83 -11.54
C ASP A 443 -3.65 14.49 -10.79
N ILE A 444 -4.10 13.42 -11.46
CA ILE A 444 -4.14 12.07 -10.90
C ILE A 444 -2.72 11.54 -10.75
N LEU A 445 -1.88 11.72 -11.78
CA LEU A 445 -0.47 11.34 -11.74
C LEU A 445 0.25 12.09 -10.62
N ASP A 446 0.08 13.41 -10.54
CA ASP A 446 0.67 14.25 -9.49
C ASP A 446 0.27 13.76 -8.09
N THR A 447 -1.00 13.41 -7.88
CA THR A 447 -1.49 12.88 -6.61
C THR A 447 -0.81 11.55 -6.26
N ILE A 448 -0.72 10.62 -7.21
CA ILE A 448 -0.10 9.30 -6.99
C ILE A 448 1.38 9.46 -6.64
N PHE A 449 2.15 10.17 -7.46
CA PHE A 449 3.60 10.30 -7.27
C PHE A 449 3.97 11.20 -6.08
N SER A 450 3.09 12.11 -5.65
CA SER A 450 3.30 12.88 -4.41
C SER A 450 3.38 12.02 -3.14
N THR A 451 2.84 10.80 -3.15
CA THR A 451 2.88 9.88 -2.01
C THR A 451 4.19 9.10 -1.90
N PHE A 452 5.05 9.16 -2.93
CA PHE A 452 6.33 8.47 -2.95
C PHE A 452 7.39 9.27 -2.19
N CYS A 453 8.43 8.57 -1.74
CA CYS A 453 9.61 9.24 -1.17
C CYS A 453 10.39 9.99 -2.27
N ILE A 454 11.11 11.03 -1.86
CA ILE A 454 12.12 11.69 -2.71
C ILE A 454 13.26 10.67 -2.96
N GLY A 455 13.75 10.59 -4.21
CA GLY A 455 14.81 9.65 -4.60
C GLY A 455 14.33 8.32 -5.20
N LYS A 456 13.01 8.16 -5.26
CA LYS A 456 12.28 7.24 -6.13
C LYS A 456 11.37 8.04 -7.03
#